data_AF-A0A842Q8N0-F1
#
_entry.id   AF-A0A842Q8N0-F1
#
_cell.length_a   1.000
_cell.length_b   1.000
_cell.length_c   1.000
_cell.angle_alpha   90.00
_cell.angle_beta   90.00
_cell.angle_gamma   90.00
#
_symmetry.space_group_name_H-M   'P 1'
#
loop_
_entity.id
_entity.type
_entity.pdbx_description
1 polymer ?
#
loop_
_entity_poly.entity_id
_entity_poly.type
_entity_poly.pdbx_seq_one_letter_code
_entity_poly.pdbx_strand_id
1 'polypeptide(L)'
;MEGYQNIIDKTFEDPITDLLLKNSNLTRIQFETIVIDMLIDLISDNNITFEKKTLFRGEKVSRGSFSRSLQQARKNIIKSIFTIVLLSYIGVFDERPFDDYVFLAEKLSDYVELVQTADKTEANRVLKRVENELLTGISALVKPTNIRIT
;
A
#
# COMPACT_ATOMS: atom_id res chain seq x y z
N MET A 1 5.02 20.59 -10.96
CA MET A 1 5.99 19.48 -10.98
C MET A 1 6.71 19.34 -9.65
N GLU A 2 7.28 20.42 -9.10
CA GLU A 2 8.04 20.42 -7.82
C GLU A 2 7.25 19.92 -6.60
N GLY A 3 5.95 20.21 -6.51
CA GLY A 3 5.09 19.70 -5.43
C GLY A 3 4.79 18.19 -5.47
N TYR A 4 4.94 17.53 -6.62
CA TYR A 4 4.60 16.10 -6.76
C TYR A 4 5.79 15.19 -6.50
N GLN A 5 6.99 15.65 -6.85
CA GLN A 5 8.20 14.98 -6.40
C GLN A 5 8.22 14.94 -4.87
N ASN A 6 7.85 16.04 -4.21
CA ASN A 6 7.67 16.06 -2.76
C ASN A 6 6.62 15.07 -2.24
N ILE A 7 5.50 14.84 -2.96
CA ILE A 7 4.50 13.82 -2.56
C ILE A 7 5.07 12.41 -2.71
N ILE A 8 5.77 12.13 -3.82
CA ILE A 8 6.45 10.85 -4.06
C ILE A 8 7.48 10.65 -2.96
N ASP A 9 8.40 11.59 -2.75
CA ASP A 9 9.46 11.53 -1.76
C ASP A 9 8.88 11.29 -0.36
N LYS A 10 7.87 12.08 0.07
CA LYS A 10 7.18 11.87 1.35
C LYS A 10 6.53 10.50 1.47
N THR A 11 5.97 9.97 0.39
CA THR A 11 5.38 8.62 0.38
C THR A 11 6.46 7.56 0.60
N PHE A 12 7.64 7.72 0.01
CA PHE A 12 8.73 6.74 0.13
C PHE A 12 9.63 6.93 1.35
N GLU A 13 9.58 8.09 1.99
CA GLU A 13 10.24 8.40 3.27
C GLU A 13 9.35 8.09 4.49
N ASP A 14 8.07 7.82 4.28
CA ASP A 14 7.13 7.50 5.34
C ASP A 14 7.39 6.08 5.92
N PRO A 15 7.75 5.97 7.21
CA PRO A 15 8.00 4.67 7.84
C PRO A 15 6.76 3.79 7.94
N ILE A 16 5.55 4.34 7.90
CA ILE A 16 4.31 3.56 7.85
C ILE A 16 4.15 2.93 6.47
N THR A 17 4.45 3.66 5.40
CA THR A 17 4.51 3.10 4.05
C THR A 17 5.49 1.95 3.95
N ASP A 18 6.68 2.07 4.57
CA ASP A 18 7.66 0.99 4.62
C ASP A 18 7.15 -0.25 5.37
N LEU A 19 6.48 -0.03 6.50
CA LEU A 19 5.84 -1.08 7.28
C LEU A 19 4.76 -1.83 6.48
N LEU A 20 3.89 -1.08 5.78
CA LEU A 20 2.82 -1.66 4.97
C LEU A 20 3.38 -2.42 3.77
N LEU A 21 4.40 -1.88 3.10
CA LEU A 21 5.06 -2.53 1.96
C LEU A 21 5.66 -3.87 2.35
N LYS A 22 6.35 -3.94 3.50
CA LYS A 22 6.95 -5.18 4.03
C LYS A 22 5.96 -6.32 4.18
N ASN A 23 4.69 -5.99 4.45
CA ASN A 23 3.62 -6.97 4.69
C ASN A 23 2.64 -7.11 3.51
N SER A 24 2.92 -6.45 2.38
CA SER A 24 2.06 -6.45 1.19
C SER A 24 2.54 -7.40 0.10
N ASN A 25 1.71 -7.61 -0.94
CA ASN A 25 2.09 -8.32 -2.16
C ASN A 25 2.83 -7.44 -3.18
N LEU A 26 3.27 -6.24 -2.80
CA LEU A 26 3.97 -5.30 -3.68
C LEU A 26 5.42 -5.12 -3.23
N THR A 27 6.33 -5.08 -4.21
CA THR A 27 7.70 -4.61 -3.95
C THR A 27 7.74 -3.07 -3.92
N ARG A 28 8.77 -2.49 -3.30
CA ARG A 28 8.99 -1.02 -3.34
C ARG A 28 8.95 -0.47 -4.76
N ILE A 29 9.63 -1.15 -5.69
CA ILE A 29 9.66 -0.79 -7.12
C ILE A 29 8.26 -0.81 -7.75
N GLN A 30 7.45 -1.82 -7.43
CA GLN A 30 6.09 -1.96 -7.95
C GLN A 30 5.18 -0.86 -7.41
N PHE A 31 5.28 -0.55 -6.12
CA PHE A 31 4.51 0.51 -5.48
C PHE A 31 4.89 1.90 -6.01
N GLU A 32 6.19 2.21 -6.10
CA GLU A 32 6.71 3.43 -6.72
C GLU A 32 6.17 3.63 -8.14
N THR A 33 6.19 2.56 -8.94
CA THR A 33 5.68 2.61 -10.31
C THR A 33 4.18 2.92 -10.35
N ILE A 34 3.37 2.38 -9.42
CA ILE A 34 1.94 2.68 -9.33
C ILE A 34 1.68 4.12 -8.87
N VAL A 35 2.37 4.59 -7.82
CA VAL A 35 2.20 5.97 -7.30
C VAL A 35 2.48 6.99 -8.40
N ILE A 36 3.58 6.81 -9.14
CA ILE A 36 3.92 7.66 -10.28
C ILE A 36 2.85 7.60 -11.37
N ASP A 37 2.40 6.40 -11.73
CA ASP A 37 1.37 6.21 -12.77
C ASP A 37 0.06 6.92 -12.41
N MET A 38 -0.43 6.74 -11.18
CA MET A 38 -1.66 7.35 -10.67
C MET A 38 -1.57 8.86 -10.54
N LEU A 39 -0.48 9.39 -9.95
CA LEU A 39 -0.31 10.83 -9.79
C LEU A 39 -0.25 11.52 -11.15
N ILE A 40 0.49 10.96 -12.10
CA ILE A 40 0.60 11.53 -13.45
C ILE A 40 -0.74 11.50 -14.18
N ASP A 41 -1.49 10.41 -14.08
CA ASP A 41 -2.82 10.29 -14.71
C ASP A 41 -3.85 11.22 -14.06
N LEU A 42 -3.75 11.48 -12.74
CA LEU A 42 -4.62 12.42 -12.03
C LEU A 42 -4.39 13.89 -12.45
N ILE A 43 -3.16 14.25 -12.79
CA ILE A 43 -2.75 15.64 -13.09
C ILE A 43 -2.86 15.93 -14.58
N SER A 44 -2.73 14.91 -15.42
CA SER A 44 -2.66 15.09 -16.86
C SER A 44 -4.04 14.82 -17.45
N ASP A 45 -4.72 15.90 -17.83
CA ASP A 45 -6.04 15.88 -18.48
C ASP A 45 -6.06 15.13 -19.85
N ASN A 46 -4.93 14.56 -20.27
CA ASN A 46 -4.76 13.31 -21.02
C ASN A 46 -3.30 13.17 -21.51
N ASN A 47 -2.80 11.93 -21.58
CA ASN A 47 -1.70 11.48 -22.46
C ASN A 47 -0.24 11.87 -22.11
N ILE A 48 0.19 11.80 -20.85
CA ILE A 48 1.64 11.70 -20.58
C ILE A 48 2.15 10.31 -20.98
N THR A 49 3.11 10.29 -21.92
CA THR A 49 3.71 9.05 -22.40
C THR A 49 4.44 8.32 -21.27
N PHE A 50 4.47 6.99 -21.32
CA PHE A 50 5.22 6.17 -20.37
C PHE A 50 6.68 6.58 -20.21
N GLU A 51 7.29 7.10 -21.28
CA GLU A 51 8.65 7.60 -21.26
C GLU A 51 8.82 8.79 -20.30
N LYS A 52 7.86 9.73 -20.30
CA LYS A 52 7.86 10.83 -19.33
C LYS A 52 7.59 10.33 -17.91
N LYS A 53 6.78 9.28 -17.75
CA LYS A 53 6.56 8.64 -16.43
C LYS A 53 7.84 8.05 -15.84
N THR A 54 8.74 7.52 -16.67
CA THR A 54 10.02 6.98 -16.18
C THR A 54 10.95 8.01 -15.55
N LEU A 55 10.77 9.31 -15.83
CA LEU A 55 11.61 10.38 -15.29
C LEU A 55 11.37 10.63 -13.80
N PHE A 56 10.24 10.17 -13.26
CA PHE A 56 9.88 10.33 -11.86
C PHE A 56 10.31 9.15 -10.99
N ARG A 57 10.91 8.11 -11.59
CA ARG A 57 11.49 7.01 -10.82
C ARG A 57 12.78 7.47 -10.16
N GLY A 58 12.98 7.11 -8.90
CA GLY A 58 14.22 7.36 -8.17
C GLY A 58 15.43 6.70 -8.84
N GLU A 59 15.22 5.55 -9.47
CA GLU A 59 16.21 4.93 -10.35
C GLU A 59 15.81 5.07 -11.82
N LYS A 60 16.77 5.45 -12.68
CA LYS A 60 16.53 5.58 -14.11
C LYS A 60 16.23 4.22 -14.73
N VAL A 61 15.02 4.08 -15.30
CA VAL A 61 14.55 2.82 -15.92
C VAL A 61 14.10 3.03 -17.36
N SER A 62 14.19 1.97 -18.17
CA SER A 62 13.62 1.98 -19.52
C SER A 62 12.08 1.91 -19.49
N ARG A 63 11.44 2.36 -20.57
CA ARG A 63 9.98 2.22 -20.77
C ARG A 63 9.49 0.78 -20.57
N GLY A 64 10.24 -0.20 -21.09
CA GLY A 64 9.89 -1.61 -20.95
C GLY A 64 9.97 -2.11 -19.50
N SER A 65 10.97 -1.64 -18.74
CA SER A 65 11.12 -1.99 -17.33
C SER A 65 9.99 -1.40 -16.48
N PHE A 66 9.67 -0.13 -16.71
CA PHE A 66 8.54 0.55 -16.06
C PHE A 66 7.21 -0.16 -16.35
N SER A 67 6.93 -0.44 -17.63
CA SER A 67 5.70 -1.10 -18.06
C SER A 67 5.53 -2.50 -17.44
N ARG A 68 6.61 -3.30 -17.39
CA ARG A 68 6.58 -4.61 -16.72
C ARG A 68 6.31 -4.48 -15.23
N SER A 69 6.97 -3.53 -14.56
CA SER A 69 6.78 -3.30 -13.12
C SER A 69 5.33 -2.91 -12.83
N LEU A 70 4.75 -2.01 -13.63
CA LEU A 70 3.36 -1.59 -13.51
C LEU A 70 2.39 -2.76 -13.73
N GLN A 71 2.62 -3.57 -14.75
CA GLN A 71 1.78 -4.74 -15.05
C GLN A 71 1.83 -5.77 -13.91
N GLN A 72 3.03 -6.05 -13.37
CA GLN A 72 3.19 -6.95 -12.23
C GLN A 72 2.46 -6.43 -10.99
N ALA A 73 2.61 -5.13 -10.71
CA ALA A 73 1.98 -4.49 -9.58
C ALA A 73 0.45 -4.54 -9.67
N ARG A 74 -0.12 -4.18 -10.83
CA ARG A 74 -1.56 -4.31 -11.11
C ARG A 74 -2.05 -5.76 -10.97
N LYS A 75 -1.29 -6.74 -11.48
CA LYS A 75 -1.62 -8.17 -11.35
C LYS A 75 -1.65 -8.60 -9.88
N ASN A 76 -0.72 -8.15 -9.05
CA ASN A 76 -0.67 -8.49 -7.63
C ASN A 76 -1.84 -7.86 -6.86
N ILE A 77 -2.22 -6.62 -7.18
CA ILE A 77 -3.40 -5.97 -6.61
C ILE A 77 -4.67 -6.74 -6.98
N ILE A 78 -4.87 -7.02 -8.27
CA ILE A 78 -6.05 -7.77 -8.74
C ILE A 78 -6.16 -9.11 -8.03
N LYS A 79 -5.05 -9.88 -7.94
CA LYS A 79 -5.03 -11.14 -7.22
C LYS A 79 -5.40 -11.00 -5.75
N SER A 80 -4.85 -9.98 -5.07
CA SER A 80 -5.15 -9.72 -3.65
C SER A 80 -6.63 -9.44 -3.44
N ILE A 81 -7.25 -8.63 -4.32
CA ILE A 81 -8.69 -8.36 -4.29
C ILE A 81 -9.50 -9.65 -4.52
N PHE A 82 -9.16 -10.44 -5.53
CA PHE A 82 -9.82 -11.73 -5.77
C PHE A 82 -9.67 -12.70 -4.59
N THR A 83 -8.54 -12.68 -3.89
CA THR A 83 -8.34 -13.47 -2.66
C THR A 83 -9.32 -13.03 -1.57
N ILE A 84 -9.48 -11.73 -1.33
CA ILE A 84 -10.42 -11.21 -0.33
C ILE A 84 -11.86 -11.58 -0.71
N VAL A 85 -12.23 -11.42 -1.99
CA VAL A 85 -13.56 -11.78 -2.51
C VAL A 85 -13.82 -13.29 -2.35
N LEU A 86 -12.83 -14.14 -2.68
CA LEU A 86 -12.95 -15.59 -2.54
C LEU A 86 -13.18 -16.01 -1.09
N LEU A 87 -12.42 -15.44 -0.16
CA LEU A 87 -12.55 -15.74 1.27
C LEU A 87 -13.89 -15.24 1.82
N SER A 88 -14.38 -14.08 1.36
CA SER A 88 -15.72 -13.57 1.67
C SER A 88 -16.80 -14.53 1.15
N TYR A 89 -16.65 -15.00 -0.09
CA TYR A 89 -17.61 -15.90 -0.75
C TYR A 89 -17.78 -17.23 -0.03
N ILE A 90 -16.70 -17.80 0.53
CA ILE A 90 -16.77 -19.06 1.31
C ILE A 90 -17.10 -18.83 2.79
N GLY A 91 -17.43 -17.59 3.17
CA GLY A 91 -17.85 -17.21 4.51
C GLY A 91 -16.74 -17.16 5.56
N VAL A 92 -15.47 -16.99 5.18
CA VAL A 92 -14.38 -16.78 6.15
C VAL A 92 -14.52 -15.44 6.86
N PHE A 93 -14.90 -14.40 6.11
CA PHE A 93 -15.14 -13.08 6.67
C PHE A 93 -16.63 -12.88 7.00
N ASP A 94 -16.91 -12.15 8.08
CA ASP A 94 -18.26 -11.72 8.43
C ASP A 94 -18.81 -10.71 7.40
N GLU A 95 -20.11 -10.39 7.47
CA GLU A 95 -20.86 -9.59 6.48
C GLU A 95 -20.22 -8.23 6.12
N ARG A 96 -19.29 -7.73 6.95
CA ARG A 96 -18.56 -6.47 6.75
C ARG A 96 -17.06 -6.64 7.06
N PRO A 97 -16.29 -7.33 6.19
CA PRO A 97 -14.84 -7.53 6.41
C PRO A 97 -14.06 -6.21 6.43
N PHE A 98 -14.66 -5.16 5.85
CA PHE A 98 -13.98 -3.90 5.60
C PHE A 98 -14.20 -2.82 6.65
N ASP A 99 -15.13 -3.01 7.58
CA ASP A 99 -15.33 -2.07 8.70
C ASP A 99 -14.07 -2.04 9.59
N ASP A 100 -13.46 -3.21 9.82
CA ASP A 100 -12.20 -3.32 10.57
C ASP A 100 -11.01 -2.67 9.83
N TYR A 101 -11.00 -2.67 8.49
CA TYR A 101 -9.95 -1.99 7.73
C TYR A 101 -10.02 -0.47 7.88
N VAL A 102 -11.23 0.11 7.95
CA VAL A 102 -11.41 1.56 8.15
C VAL A 102 -10.84 1.97 9.51
N PHE A 103 -11.19 1.24 10.56
CA PHE A 103 -10.68 1.50 11.91
C PHE A 103 -9.14 1.36 12.00
N LEU A 104 -8.58 0.35 11.34
CA LEU A 104 -7.11 0.19 11.27
C LEU A 104 -6.45 1.32 10.49
N ALA A 105 -7.07 1.82 9.42
CA ALA A 105 -6.56 2.95 8.65
C ALA A 105 -6.59 4.27 9.43
N GLU A 106 -7.66 4.53 10.18
CA GLU A 106 -7.75 5.71 11.07
C GLU A 106 -6.67 5.66 12.17
N LYS A 107 -6.44 4.49 12.78
CA LYS A 107 -5.34 4.32 13.74
C LYS A 107 -3.97 4.58 13.11
N LEU A 108 -3.76 4.18 11.85
CA LEU A 108 -2.50 4.44 11.15
C LEU A 108 -2.21 5.93 11.02
N SER A 109 -3.22 6.78 10.78
CA SER A 109 -3.02 8.23 10.75
C SER A 109 -2.55 8.81 12.10
N ASP A 110 -3.10 8.33 13.22
CA ASP A 110 -2.67 8.77 14.55
C ASP A 110 -1.19 8.40 14.82
N TYR A 111 -0.76 7.24 14.31
CA TYR A 111 0.62 6.79 14.43
C TYR A 111 1.60 7.56 13.55
N VAL A 112 1.17 8.04 12.38
CA VAL A 112 2.00 8.92 11.52
C VAL A 112 2.39 10.19 12.28
N GLU A 113 1.45 10.82 12.96
CA GLU A 113 1.69 12.05 13.73
C GLU A 113 2.64 11.82 14.92
N LEU A 114 2.48 10.69 15.62
CA LEU A 114 3.36 10.30 16.72
C LEU A 114 4.78 9.97 16.26
N VAL A 115 4.94 9.31 15.11
CA VAL A 115 6.26 8.95 14.56
C VAL A 115 7.00 10.17 14.02
N GLN A 116 6.30 11.16 13.45
CA GLN A 116 6.91 12.38 12.93
C GLN A 116 7.46 13.31 14.04
N THR A 117 6.91 13.22 15.25
CA THR A 117 7.27 14.09 16.39
C THR A 117 8.20 13.42 17.40
N ALA A 118 8.41 12.11 17.30
CA ALA A 118 9.24 11.30 18.20
C ALA A 118 10.72 11.30 17.79
N ASP A 119 11.61 11.05 18.77
CA ASP A 119 13.00 10.72 18.45
C ASP A 119 13.11 9.35 17.75
N LYS A 120 14.26 9.07 17.12
CA LYS A 120 14.47 7.84 16.34
C LYS A 120 14.24 6.55 17.14
N THR A 121 14.54 6.53 18.44
CA THR A 121 14.38 5.34 19.27
C THR A 121 12.92 5.10 19.59
N GLU A 122 12.20 6.17 19.96
CA GLU A 122 10.78 6.10 20.27
C GLU A 122 9.94 5.84 19.02
N ALA A 123 10.26 6.47 17.89
CA ALA A 123 9.65 6.19 16.59
C ALA A 123 9.75 4.69 16.23
N ASN A 124 10.93 4.08 16.40
CA ASN A 124 11.11 2.64 16.15
C ASN A 124 10.30 1.76 17.12
N ARG A 125 10.16 2.18 18.38
CA ARG A 125 9.35 1.47 19.38
C ARG A 125 7.86 1.52 19.02
N VAL A 126 7.38 2.71 18.64
CA VAL A 126 6.01 2.94 18.16
C VAL A 126 5.76 2.10 16.91
N LEU A 127 6.61 2.17 15.88
CA LEU A 127 6.45 1.41 14.64
C LEU A 127 6.36 -0.10 14.87
N LYS A 128 7.20 -0.67 15.75
CA LYS A 128 7.13 -2.09 16.12
C LYS A 128 5.82 -2.44 16.81
N ARG A 129 5.31 -1.57 17.67
CA ARG A 129 4.02 -1.77 18.32
C ARG A 129 2.89 -1.74 17.30
N VAL A 130 2.90 -0.78 16.37
CA VAL A 130 1.94 -0.67 15.27
C VAL A 130 1.97 -1.92 14.40
N GLU A 131 3.16 -2.38 14.00
CA GLU A 131 3.34 -3.62 13.24
C GLU A 131 2.68 -4.80 13.94
N ASN A 132 2.94 -4.98 15.23
CA ASN A 132 2.37 -6.08 16.00
C ASN A 132 0.84 -5.97 16.14
N GLU A 133 0.31 -4.76 16.39
CA GLU A 133 -1.13 -4.52 16.48
C GLU A 133 -1.83 -4.79 15.15
N LEU A 134 -1.29 -4.30 14.03
CA LEU A 134 -1.78 -4.57 12.68
C LEU A 134 -1.75 -6.06 12.35
N LEU A 135 -0.62 -6.73 12.58
CA LEU A 135 -0.48 -8.15 12.31
C LEU A 135 -1.46 -8.97 13.16
N THR A 136 -1.65 -8.61 14.42
CA THR A 136 -2.60 -9.30 15.30
C THR A 136 -4.03 -9.10 14.82
N GLY A 137 -4.42 -7.87 14.50
CA GLY A 137 -5.75 -7.53 13.98
C GLY A 137 -6.05 -8.25 12.67
N ILE A 138 -5.18 -8.11 11.67
CA ILE A 138 -5.34 -8.74 10.35
C ILE A 138 -5.32 -10.28 10.46
N SER A 139 -4.45 -10.85 11.31
CA SER A 139 -4.42 -12.30 11.51
C SER A 139 -5.69 -12.83 12.15
N ALA A 140 -6.36 -12.04 13.00
CA ALA A 140 -7.66 -12.41 13.56
C ALA A 140 -8.74 -12.47 12.48
N LEU A 141 -8.70 -11.58 11.47
CA LEU A 141 -9.66 -11.58 10.36
C LEU A 141 -9.57 -12.84 9.48
N VAL A 142 -8.38 -13.44 9.38
CA VAL A 142 -8.15 -14.65 8.56
C VAL A 142 -8.41 -15.94 9.34
N LYS A 143 -8.58 -15.87 10.68
CA LYS A 143 -8.98 -17.05 11.45
C LYS A 143 -10.44 -17.37 11.11
N PRO A 144 -10.75 -18.61 10.70
CA PRO A 144 -12.10 -18.95 10.30
C PRO A 144 -13.04 -18.84 11.51
N THR A 145 -13.96 -17.88 11.47
CA THR A 145 -15.07 -17.79 12.43
C THR A 145 -16.14 -18.83 12.10
N ASN A 146 -16.32 -19.14 10.81
CA ASN A 146 -17.06 -20.28 10.25
C ASN A 146 -16.58 -20.51 8.79
N ILE A 147 -16.86 -21.68 8.20
CA ILE A 147 -16.84 -21.86 6.74
C ILE A 147 -18.27 -22.12 6.33
N ARG A 148 -18.83 -21.24 5.51
CA ARG A 148 -20.18 -21.38 4.95
C ARG A 148 -20.02 -21.42 3.44
N ILE A 149 -19.74 -22.61 2.92
CA ILE A 149 -20.15 -22.90 1.56
C ILE A 149 -21.67 -23.01 1.68
N THR A 150 -22.42 -22.20 0.92
CA THR A 150 -23.88 -22.36 0.76
C THR A 150 -24.31 -23.82 0.88
#